data_AF-A0A2V8DRP6-F1
#
_entry.id   AF-A0A2V8DRP6-F1
#
_cell.length_a   1.000
_cell.length_b   1.000
_cell.length_c   1.000
_cell.angle_alpha   90.00
_cell.angle_beta   90.00
_cell.angle_gamma   90.00
#
_symmetry.space_group_name_H-M   'P 1'
#
loop_
_entity.id
_entity.type
_entity.pdbx_description
1 polymer ?
#
loop_
_entity_poly.entity_id
_entity_poly.type
_entity_poly.pdbx_seq_one_letter_code
_entity_poly.pdbx_strand_id
1 'polypeptide(L)'
;MVGFTVFVMATTRGLWADTRYWTAIAIGAVVAILLVGPLFVPYEVLQQTIGFGRSLEEARRYSANWSSYLASSAYSHAWLLRFLPRWTEVNFPGLVATVFGVAGMLLVRSPRDREIVFVYGGLALLFCWLSFGPDAGLYAVLYHTLPLLVWLRVPARFGLVVVFGLSVLAGVALTALSSRVRHQTMLGAAIAVVAAGELAVPLDFRQVSPVAPAYRLLSKLPRGPVLEMPFYYRSVDFPQHVKYMLASTAHWMPLVNGYSDMVPVDFVTNVMTLAPFPSRDAFKLLESRRVRYAVFHMYGYNTENRNDVLGRLKEFAPYLRQLYVDDETQLYEIIGYPP
;
A
#
# COMPACT_ATOMS: atom_id res chain seq x y z
N MET A 1 -13.32 11.51 8.27
CA MET A 1 -14.30 10.71 9.04
C MET A 1 -14.65 11.40 10.36
N VAL A 2 -13.70 11.56 11.28
CA VAL A 2 -13.94 12.17 12.62
C VAL A 2 -14.63 13.53 12.53
N GLY A 3 -14.10 14.47 11.72
CA GLY A 3 -14.72 15.79 11.58
C GLY A 3 -16.19 15.76 11.11
N PHE A 4 -16.52 14.86 10.17
CA PHE A 4 -17.90 14.66 9.72
C PHE A 4 -18.78 14.11 10.86
N THR A 5 -18.31 13.09 11.58
CA THR A 5 -19.03 12.54 12.73
C THR A 5 -19.24 13.59 13.83
N VAL A 6 -18.25 14.41 14.12
CA VAL A 6 -18.35 15.51 15.09
C VAL A 6 -19.45 16.49 14.69
N PHE A 7 -19.50 16.88 13.42
CA PHE A 7 -20.54 17.78 12.89
C PHE A 7 -21.94 17.17 12.98
N VAL A 8 -22.07 15.90 12.57
CA VAL A 8 -23.36 15.18 12.65
C VAL A 8 -23.82 15.07 14.09
N MET A 9 -22.97 14.64 15.02
CA MET A 9 -23.30 14.51 16.45
C MET A 9 -23.68 15.85 17.09
N ALA A 10 -22.95 16.92 16.76
CA ALA A 10 -23.26 18.27 17.24
C ALA A 10 -24.68 18.69 16.81
N THR A 11 -25.06 18.34 15.58
CA THR A 11 -26.36 18.67 15.01
C THR A 11 -27.49 17.78 15.55
N THR A 12 -27.33 16.45 15.50
CA THR A 12 -28.38 15.50 15.88
C THR A 12 -28.70 15.53 17.37
N ARG A 13 -27.69 15.84 18.21
CA ARG A 13 -27.83 15.89 19.67
C ARG A 13 -27.94 17.32 20.22
N GLY A 14 -27.90 18.35 19.38
CA GLY A 14 -27.98 19.75 19.82
C GLY A 14 -26.79 20.22 20.66
N LEU A 15 -25.59 19.65 20.46
CA LEU A 15 -24.39 19.94 21.26
C LEU A 15 -23.59 21.16 20.77
N TRP A 16 -24.15 21.95 19.85
CA TRP A 16 -23.47 23.12 19.26
C TRP A 16 -22.97 24.13 20.30
N ALA A 17 -23.75 24.36 21.37
CA ALA A 17 -23.40 25.27 22.45
C ALA A 17 -22.71 24.58 23.65
N ASP A 18 -22.54 23.25 23.61
CA ASP A 18 -21.96 22.51 24.73
C ASP A 18 -20.43 22.67 24.76
N THR A 19 -19.94 23.42 25.75
CA THR A 19 -18.51 23.64 25.95
C THR A 19 -17.77 22.35 26.27
N ARG A 20 -18.37 21.42 27.02
CA ARG A 20 -17.72 20.14 27.38
C ARG A 20 -17.51 19.27 26.16
N TYR A 21 -18.49 19.24 25.26
CA TYR A 21 -18.38 18.55 23.98
C TYR A 21 -17.18 19.07 23.17
N TRP A 22 -17.12 20.37 22.90
CA TRP A 22 -16.01 20.96 22.13
C TRP A 22 -14.66 20.84 22.84
N THR A 23 -14.64 20.92 24.17
CA THR A 23 -13.42 20.68 24.95
C THR A 23 -12.93 19.25 24.76
N ALA A 24 -13.81 18.25 24.81
CA ALA A 24 -13.43 16.85 24.57
C ALA A 24 -12.93 16.63 23.13
N ILE A 25 -13.59 17.24 22.12
CA ILE A 25 -13.14 17.19 20.73
C ILE A 25 -11.77 17.85 20.56
N ALA A 26 -11.54 19.01 21.17
CA ALA A 26 -10.27 19.72 21.12
C ALA A 26 -9.15 18.92 21.78
N ILE A 27 -9.39 18.35 22.96
CA ILE A 27 -8.43 17.45 23.63
C ILE A 27 -8.09 16.27 22.71
N GLY A 28 -9.11 15.61 22.15
CA GLY A 28 -8.90 14.50 21.22
C GLY A 28 -8.08 14.89 19.98
N ALA A 29 -8.36 16.06 19.40
CA ALA A 29 -7.62 16.59 18.26
C ALA A 29 -6.16 16.90 18.62
N VAL A 30 -5.91 17.58 19.74
CA VAL A 30 -4.56 17.89 20.22
C VAL A 30 -3.77 16.61 20.49
N VAL A 31 -4.36 15.63 21.19
CA VAL A 31 -3.72 14.33 21.45
C VAL A 31 -3.39 13.62 20.13
N ALA A 32 -4.31 13.58 19.18
CA ALA A 32 -4.06 12.98 17.86
C ALA A 32 -2.93 13.68 17.09
N ILE A 33 -2.90 15.02 17.10
CA ILE A 33 -1.84 15.81 16.45
C ILE A 33 -0.50 15.58 17.14
N LEU A 34 -0.44 15.54 18.47
CA LEU A 34 0.81 15.30 19.20
C LEU A 34 1.37 13.89 18.95
N LEU A 35 0.49 12.88 18.84
CA LEU A 35 0.90 11.50 18.59
C LEU A 35 1.34 11.26 17.15
N VAL A 36 0.63 11.85 16.17
CA VAL A 36 0.86 11.55 14.75
C VAL A 36 1.73 12.62 14.06
N GLY A 37 1.70 13.86 14.52
CA GLY A 37 2.45 14.99 13.95
C GLY A 37 3.94 14.72 13.75
N PRO A 38 4.68 14.17 14.72
CA PRO A 38 6.10 13.85 14.55
C PRO A 38 6.38 12.87 13.39
N LEU A 39 5.44 11.98 13.07
CA LEU A 39 5.55 11.03 11.97
C LEU A 39 5.42 11.70 10.59
N PHE A 40 4.85 12.91 10.53
CA PHE A 40 4.70 13.68 9.30
C PHE A 40 5.89 14.60 8.99
N VAL A 41 6.73 14.90 9.98
CA VAL A 41 7.92 15.77 9.79
C VAL A 41 8.84 15.27 8.67
N PRO A 42 9.18 13.96 8.56
CA PRO A 42 10.01 13.49 7.44
C PRO A 42 9.35 13.69 6.07
N TYR A 43 8.02 13.60 5.98
CA TYR A 43 7.30 13.82 4.72
C TYR A 43 7.31 15.29 4.30
N GLU A 44 7.20 16.20 5.27
CA GLU A 44 7.36 17.63 5.01
C GLU A 44 8.77 17.96 4.52
N VAL A 45 9.81 17.41 5.16
CA VAL A 45 11.20 17.57 4.71
C VAL A 45 11.35 17.05 3.27
N LEU A 46 10.88 15.84 2.98
CA LEU A 46 10.91 15.28 1.62
C LEU A 46 10.17 16.15 0.60
N GLN A 47 9.03 16.71 0.98
CA GLN A 47 8.25 17.63 0.14
C GLN A 47 9.03 18.91 -0.15
N GLN A 48 9.68 19.51 0.84
CA GLN A 48 10.46 20.74 0.68
C GLN A 48 11.76 20.52 -0.11
N THR A 49 12.46 19.40 0.10
CA THR A 49 13.76 19.16 -0.53
C THR A 49 13.68 18.59 -1.95
N ILE A 50 12.68 17.74 -2.22
CA ILE A 50 12.60 16.96 -3.46
C ILE A 50 11.29 17.28 -4.24
N GLY A 51 10.40 18.08 -3.67
CA GLY A 51 9.09 18.36 -4.28
C GLY A 51 8.14 17.17 -4.20
N PHE A 52 8.30 16.29 -3.20
CA PHE A 52 7.46 15.11 -3.03
C PHE A 52 5.97 15.47 -2.90
N GLY A 53 5.20 15.11 -3.92
CA GLY A 53 3.75 15.30 -3.98
C GLY A 53 3.15 14.53 -5.15
N ARG A 54 1.86 14.22 -5.06
CA ARG A 54 1.09 13.45 -6.04
C ARG A 54 0.16 14.40 -6.75
N SER A 55 0.34 14.55 -8.06
CA SER A 55 -0.48 15.49 -8.84
C SER A 55 -1.95 15.04 -8.92
N LEU A 56 -2.85 15.98 -9.19
CA LEU A 56 -4.25 15.65 -9.48
C LEU A 56 -4.39 14.73 -10.70
N GLU A 57 -3.48 14.82 -11.67
CA GLU A 57 -3.47 13.95 -12.85
C GLU A 57 -3.14 12.49 -12.47
N GLU A 58 -2.19 12.27 -11.55
CA GLU A 58 -1.94 10.95 -10.98
C GLU A 58 -3.18 10.44 -10.23
N ALA A 59 -3.78 11.28 -9.38
CA ALA A 59 -4.98 10.92 -8.62
C ALA A 59 -6.16 10.57 -9.54
N ARG A 60 -6.36 11.30 -10.63
CA ARG A 60 -7.38 11.04 -11.66
C ARG A 60 -7.25 9.63 -12.23
N ARG A 61 -6.04 9.20 -12.57
CA ARG A 61 -5.77 7.84 -13.11
C ARG A 61 -6.20 6.71 -12.16
N TYR A 62 -6.16 6.97 -10.85
CA TYR A 62 -6.48 6.00 -9.80
C TYR A 62 -7.83 6.29 -9.11
N SER A 63 -8.71 7.04 -9.77
CA SER A 63 -10.06 7.33 -9.28
C SER A 63 -10.98 6.12 -9.49
N ALA A 64 -11.89 5.89 -8.55
CA ALA A 64 -12.91 4.86 -8.71
C ALA A 64 -13.85 5.24 -9.87
N ASN A 65 -14.53 4.24 -10.39
CA ASN A 65 -15.70 4.39 -11.24
C ASN A 65 -16.82 3.47 -10.73
N TRP A 66 -17.99 3.51 -11.36
CA TRP A 66 -19.12 2.68 -10.93
C TRP A 66 -18.78 1.17 -10.99
N SER A 67 -17.97 0.72 -11.96
CA SER A 67 -17.62 -0.68 -12.08
C SER A 67 -16.69 -1.15 -10.97
N SER A 68 -15.91 -0.24 -10.37
CA SER A 68 -15.09 -0.55 -9.19
C SER A 68 -15.93 -1.00 -7.99
N TYR A 69 -17.18 -0.54 -7.88
CA TYR A 69 -18.12 -0.95 -6.84
C TYR A 69 -18.87 -2.25 -7.16
N LEU A 70 -18.59 -2.89 -8.28
CA LEU A 70 -19.09 -4.23 -8.63
C LEU A 70 -17.96 -5.22 -8.92
N ALA A 71 -16.73 -4.72 -9.10
CA ALA A 71 -15.55 -5.53 -9.27
C ALA A 71 -15.22 -6.26 -7.96
N SER A 72 -15.11 -7.58 -8.02
CA SER A 72 -14.73 -8.46 -6.92
C SER A 72 -13.87 -9.61 -7.39
N SER A 73 -12.85 -9.95 -6.59
CA SER A 73 -12.00 -11.13 -6.79
C SER A 73 -12.55 -12.38 -6.10
N ALA A 74 -13.68 -12.28 -5.39
CA ALA A 74 -14.25 -13.41 -4.66
C ALA A 74 -14.88 -14.45 -5.59
N TYR A 75 -14.80 -15.73 -5.23
CA TYR A 75 -15.27 -16.84 -6.08
C TYR A 75 -16.75 -16.71 -6.48
N SER A 76 -17.60 -16.25 -5.56
CA SER A 76 -19.05 -16.11 -5.79
C SER A 76 -19.42 -15.05 -6.85
N HIS A 77 -18.55 -14.06 -7.06
CA HIS A 77 -18.84 -12.88 -7.89
C HIS A 77 -17.82 -12.62 -8.99
N ALA A 78 -16.73 -13.40 -9.08
CA ALA A 78 -15.70 -13.23 -10.09
C ALA A 78 -16.26 -13.29 -11.53
N TRP A 79 -17.40 -13.95 -11.73
CA TRP A 79 -18.10 -14.00 -13.00
C TRP A 79 -18.61 -12.61 -13.47
N LEU A 80 -18.89 -11.67 -12.54
CA LEU A 80 -19.32 -10.31 -12.87
C LEU A 80 -18.26 -9.55 -13.66
N LEU A 81 -16.98 -9.82 -13.40
CA LEU A 81 -15.85 -9.14 -14.05
C LEU A 81 -15.89 -9.23 -15.58
N ARG A 82 -16.52 -10.28 -16.13
CA ARG A 82 -16.67 -10.52 -17.57
C ARG A 82 -17.60 -9.49 -18.25
N PHE A 83 -18.50 -8.89 -17.48
CA PHE A 83 -19.52 -7.96 -17.97
C PHE A 83 -19.23 -6.51 -17.58
N LEU A 84 -18.22 -6.28 -16.74
CA LEU A 84 -17.86 -4.95 -16.28
C LEU A 84 -16.87 -4.29 -17.24
N PRO A 85 -17.03 -2.99 -17.55
CA PRO A 85 -15.97 -2.24 -18.19
C PRO A 85 -14.78 -2.11 -17.23
N ARG A 86 -13.64 -1.68 -17.76
CA ARG A 86 -12.40 -1.48 -17.00
C ARG A 86 -12.66 -0.77 -15.66
N TRP A 87 -12.30 -1.43 -14.56
CA TRP A 87 -12.31 -0.87 -13.21
C TRP A 87 -10.89 -0.45 -12.81
N THR A 88 -10.79 0.41 -11.81
CA THR A 88 -9.50 0.86 -11.27
C THR A 88 -9.15 0.16 -9.96
N GLU A 89 -10.16 -0.23 -9.17
CA GLU A 89 -9.99 -0.87 -7.87
C GLU A 89 -11.13 -1.85 -7.59
N VAL A 90 -10.93 -2.76 -6.64
CA VAL A 90 -11.91 -3.79 -6.23
C VAL A 90 -12.61 -3.34 -4.94
N ASN A 91 -13.67 -2.53 -5.09
CA ASN A 91 -14.39 -1.90 -3.98
C ASN A 91 -15.76 -2.53 -3.69
N PHE A 92 -16.12 -3.65 -4.33
CA PHE A 92 -17.42 -4.29 -4.07
C PHE A 92 -17.44 -4.94 -2.66
N PRO A 93 -18.31 -4.48 -1.74
CA PRO A 93 -18.37 -5.01 -0.37
C PRO A 93 -19.03 -6.40 -0.25
N GLY A 94 -19.53 -6.97 -1.36
CA GLY A 94 -20.37 -8.17 -1.38
C GLY A 94 -21.87 -7.84 -1.31
N LEU A 95 -22.71 -8.77 -1.74
CA LEU A 95 -24.17 -8.66 -1.72
C LEU A 95 -24.71 -8.60 -0.31
N VAL A 96 -24.17 -9.36 0.66
CA VAL A 96 -24.69 -9.30 2.05
C VAL A 96 -24.53 -7.88 2.60
N ALA A 97 -23.32 -7.32 2.55
CA ALA A 97 -23.07 -5.96 3.02
C ALA A 97 -23.82 -4.91 2.20
N THR A 98 -23.92 -5.06 0.88
CA THR A 98 -24.64 -4.11 0.02
C THR A 98 -26.15 -4.13 0.30
N VAL A 99 -26.79 -5.29 0.21
CA VAL A 99 -28.25 -5.44 0.33
C VAL A 99 -28.70 -5.09 1.73
N PHE A 100 -28.08 -5.66 2.77
CA PHE A 100 -28.47 -5.34 4.14
C PHE A 100 -28.02 -3.93 4.54
N GLY A 101 -26.92 -3.42 3.99
CA GLY A 101 -26.47 -2.04 4.22
C GLY A 101 -27.49 -1.02 3.71
N VAL A 102 -27.97 -1.19 2.49
CA VAL A 102 -29.05 -0.36 1.92
C VAL A 102 -30.35 -0.56 2.69
N ALA A 103 -30.72 -1.80 3.03
CA ALA A 103 -31.90 -2.06 3.87
C ALA A 103 -31.79 -1.39 5.25
N GLY A 104 -30.59 -1.27 5.81
CA GLY A 104 -30.34 -0.66 7.12
C GLY A 104 -30.66 0.82 7.16
N MET A 105 -30.53 1.51 6.02
CA MET A 105 -30.97 2.90 5.86
C MET A 105 -32.49 3.05 5.91
N LEU A 106 -33.24 2.00 5.53
CA LEU A 106 -34.71 2.00 5.47
C LEU A 106 -35.35 1.42 6.74
N LEU A 107 -34.67 0.49 7.41
CA LEU A 107 -35.19 -0.27 8.55
C LEU A 107 -34.87 0.37 9.91
N VAL A 108 -34.94 1.70 9.99
CA VAL A 108 -34.66 2.47 11.21
C VAL A 108 -35.81 2.29 12.21
N ARG A 109 -35.50 1.88 13.45
CA ARG A 109 -36.52 1.65 14.49
C ARG A 109 -36.36 2.52 15.74
N SER A 110 -35.15 3.00 16.01
CA SER A 110 -34.87 3.82 17.17
C SER A 110 -34.17 5.13 16.79
N PRO A 111 -34.20 6.16 17.66
CA PRO A 111 -33.39 7.37 17.47
C PRO A 111 -31.89 7.07 17.32
N ARG A 112 -31.41 6.02 18.01
CA ARG A 112 -30.02 5.55 17.90
C ARG A 112 -29.72 4.99 16.52
N ASP A 113 -30.62 4.20 15.94
CA ASP A 113 -30.45 3.68 14.57
C ASP A 113 -30.41 4.84 13.58
N ARG A 114 -31.25 5.86 13.76
CA ARG A 114 -31.30 7.04 12.90
C ARG A 114 -29.96 7.79 12.93
N GLU A 115 -29.37 7.93 14.11
CA GLU A 115 -28.04 8.52 14.28
C GLU A 115 -26.95 7.69 13.61
N ILE A 116 -26.97 6.35 13.77
CA ILE A 116 -26.06 5.44 13.06
C ILE A 116 -26.21 5.61 11.55
N VAL A 117 -27.43 5.67 11.02
CA VAL A 117 -27.70 5.88 9.59
C VAL A 117 -27.15 7.23 9.11
N PHE A 118 -27.37 8.31 9.86
CA PHE A 118 -26.82 9.61 9.48
C PHE A 118 -25.29 9.63 9.46
N VAL A 119 -24.65 9.02 10.46
CA VAL A 119 -23.18 8.99 10.56
C VAL A 119 -22.60 8.09 9.47
N TYR A 120 -22.96 6.80 9.46
CA TYR A 120 -22.33 5.82 8.58
C TYR A 120 -22.84 5.87 7.15
N GLY A 121 -24.12 6.18 6.94
CA GLY A 121 -24.67 6.45 5.61
C GLY A 121 -24.11 7.74 5.02
N GLY A 122 -24.02 8.80 5.81
CA GLY A 122 -23.38 10.05 5.40
C GLY A 122 -21.90 9.88 5.07
N LEU A 123 -21.15 9.13 5.90
CA LEU A 123 -19.76 8.78 5.61
C LEU A 123 -19.63 7.94 4.33
N ALA A 124 -20.47 6.93 4.15
CA ALA A 124 -20.45 6.10 2.94
C ALA A 124 -20.71 6.95 1.68
N LEU A 125 -21.68 7.86 1.71
CA LEU A 125 -21.96 8.76 0.58
C LEU A 125 -20.80 9.74 0.32
N LEU A 126 -20.30 10.40 1.37
CA LEU A 126 -19.20 11.36 1.27
C LEU A 126 -17.94 10.72 0.70
N PHE A 127 -17.57 9.54 1.21
CA PHE A 127 -16.36 8.83 0.79
C PHE A 127 -16.54 8.13 -0.56
N CYS A 128 -17.77 7.73 -0.91
CA CYS A 128 -18.09 7.30 -2.28
C CYS A 128 -17.85 8.46 -3.27
N TRP A 129 -18.33 9.67 -2.95
CA TRP A 129 -18.07 10.85 -3.76
C TRP A 129 -16.57 11.16 -3.88
N LEU A 130 -15.82 11.13 -2.77
CA LEU A 130 -14.36 11.30 -2.80
C LEU A 130 -13.65 10.23 -3.62
N SER A 131 -14.18 9.00 -3.64
CA SER A 131 -13.55 7.89 -4.36
C SER A 131 -13.51 8.10 -5.88
N PHE A 132 -14.49 8.82 -6.44
CA PHE A 132 -14.53 9.20 -7.85
C PHE A 132 -13.47 10.25 -8.23
N GLY A 133 -12.72 10.76 -7.24
CA GLY A 133 -11.52 11.54 -7.44
C GLY A 133 -11.75 12.95 -8.00
N PRO A 134 -10.72 13.55 -8.63
CA PRO A 134 -10.74 14.97 -9.00
C PRO A 134 -11.89 15.38 -9.90
N ASP A 135 -12.30 14.51 -10.83
CA ASP A 135 -13.34 14.82 -11.83
C ASP A 135 -14.73 14.92 -11.21
N ALA A 136 -14.94 14.34 -10.02
CA ALA A 136 -16.15 14.53 -9.23
C ALA A 136 -16.13 15.81 -8.36
N GLY A 137 -15.08 16.62 -8.43
CA GLY A 137 -14.96 17.95 -7.81
C GLY A 137 -14.59 17.92 -6.33
N LEU A 138 -15.27 17.15 -5.49
CA LEU A 138 -15.06 17.16 -4.02
C LEU A 138 -13.61 16.83 -3.63
N TYR A 139 -13.01 15.82 -4.29
CA TYR A 139 -11.61 15.48 -4.04
C TYR A 139 -10.67 16.64 -4.39
N ALA A 140 -10.90 17.33 -5.52
CA ALA A 140 -10.07 18.44 -5.96
C ALA A 140 -10.13 19.62 -4.96
N VAL A 141 -11.32 19.95 -4.45
CA VAL A 141 -11.48 20.98 -3.41
C VAL A 141 -10.71 20.61 -2.15
N LEU A 142 -10.82 19.36 -1.68
CA LEU A 142 -10.07 18.93 -0.50
C LEU A 142 -8.56 18.88 -0.76
N TYR A 143 -8.12 18.46 -1.94
CA TYR A 143 -6.71 18.43 -2.32
C TYR A 143 -6.07 19.82 -2.25
N HIS A 144 -6.79 20.87 -2.66
CA HIS A 144 -6.29 22.25 -2.59
C HIS A 144 -6.36 22.88 -1.20
N THR A 145 -7.22 22.37 -0.31
CA THR A 145 -7.43 22.95 1.04
C THR A 145 -6.65 22.22 2.13
N LEU A 146 -6.43 20.91 1.99
CA LEU A 146 -5.76 20.08 2.98
C LEU A 146 -4.40 19.60 2.44
N PRO A 147 -3.26 20.07 3.00
CA PRO A 147 -1.93 19.73 2.48
C PRO A 147 -1.64 18.22 2.51
N LEU A 148 -2.27 17.48 3.43
CA LEU A 148 -2.11 16.03 3.57
C LEU A 148 -2.60 15.24 2.34
N LEU A 149 -3.57 15.78 1.58
CA LEU A 149 -4.10 15.09 0.40
C LEU A 149 -3.14 15.08 -0.78
N VAL A 150 -2.12 15.97 -0.77
CA VAL A 150 -1.04 15.99 -1.76
C VAL A 150 -0.22 14.69 -1.71
N TRP A 151 -0.22 13.97 -0.60
CA TRP A 151 0.50 12.69 -0.49
C TRP A 151 -0.32 11.48 -0.92
N LEU A 152 -1.63 11.65 -1.15
CA LEU A 152 -2.54 10.57 -1.52
C LEU A 152 -2.69 10.47 -3.04
N ARG A 153 -2.30 9.32 -3.61
CA ARG A 153 -2.32 9.08 -5.07
C ARG A 153 -3.52 8.26 -5.57
N VAL A 154 -4.23 7.54 -4.69
CA VAL A 154 -5.29 6.59 -5.08
C VAL A 154 -6.61 6.96 -4.42
N PRO A 155 -7.41 7.88 -5.01
CA PRO A 155 -8.73 8.23 -4.48
C PRO A 155 -9.65 7.01 -4.34
N ALA A 156 -9.55 6.02 -5.23
CA ALA A 156 -10.40 4.83 -5.19
C ALA A 156 -10.41 4.11 -3.82
N ARG A 157 -9.34 4.22 -3.02
CA ARG A 157 -9.24 3.61 -1.68
C ARG A 157 -10.18 4.22 -0.64
N PHE A 158 -10.77 5.39 -0.89
CA PHE A 158 -11.88 5.89 -0.07
C PHE A 158 -13.09 4.94 -0.09
N GLY A 159 -13.19 4.08 -1.11
CA GLY A 159 -14.17 2.98 -1.17
C GLY A 159 -14.15 2.08 0.07
N LEU A 160 -13.01 1.93 0.76
CA LEU A 160 -12.93 1.16 2.02
C LEU A 160 -13.87 1.72 3.11
N VAL A 161 -14.05 3.04 3.16
CA VAL A 161 -14.98 3.67 4.11
C VAL A 161 -16.44 3.42 3.71
N VAL A 162 -16.71 3.30 2.41
CA VAL A 162 -18.04 2.92 1.89
C VAL A 162 -18.37 1.49 2.30
N VAL A 163 -17.44 0.55 2.11
CA VAL A 163 -17.55 -0.85 2.56
C VAL A 163 -17.84 -0.89 4.06
N PHE A 164 -17.03 -0.20 4.87
CA PHE A 164 -17.21 -0.12 6.31
C PHE A 164 -18.58 0.45 6.71
N GLY A 165 -19.00 1.56 6.10
CA GLY A 165 -20.31 2.18 6.36
C GLY A 165 -21.46 1.22 6.05
N LEU A 166 -21.43 0.57 4.90
CA LEU A 166 -22.44 -0.42 4.51
C LEU A 166 -22.46 -1.64 5.45
N SER A 167 -21.30 -2.12 5.90
CA SER A 167 -21.22 -3.22 6.88
C SER A 167 -21.86 -2.84 8.23
N VAL A 168 -21.66 -1.61 8.72
CA VAL A 168 -22.32 -1.14 9.96
C VAL A 168 -23.83 -1.05 9.77
N LEU A 169 -24.29 -0.50 8.64
CA LEU A 169 -25.71 -0.39 8.31
C LEU A 169 -26.37 -1.76 8.10
N ALA A 170 -25.63 -2.74 7.58
CA ALA A 170 -26.09 -4.11 7.49
C ALA A 170 -26.43 -4.67 8.89
N GLY A 171 -25.63 -4.34 9.90
CA GLY A 171 -25.94 -4.68 11.30
C GLY A 171 -27.27 -4.10 11.79
N VAL A 172 -27.63 -2.88 11.39
CA VAL A 172 -28.92 -2.25 11.72
C VAL A 172 -30.08 -3.05 11.12
N ALA A 173 -30.01 -3.35 9.81
CA ALA A 173 -31.03 -4.15 9.13
C ALA A 173 -31.16 -5.55 9.75
N LEU A 174 -30.04 -6.23 9.97
CA LEU A 174 -30.01 -7.58 10.50
C LEU A 174 -30.56 -7.66 11.91
N THR A 175 -30.28 -6.67 12.76
CA THR A 175 -30.87 -6.57 14.11
C THR A 175 -32.38 -6.36 14.05
N ALA A 176 -32.84 -5.48 13.15
CA ALA A 176 -34.27 -5.24 12.96
C ALA A 176 -35.00 -6.49 12.41
N LEU A 177 -34.40 -7.22 11.48
CA LEU A 177 -35.02 -8.39 10.86
C LEU A 177 -34.97 -9.62 11.78
N SER A 178 -33.84 -9.85 12.45
CA SER A 178 -33.66 -11.01 13.33
C SER A 178 -34.58 -10.96 14.55
N SER A 179 -34.95 -9.76 15.04
CA SER A 179 -35.87 -9.61 16.17
C SER A 179 -37.25 -10.26 15.94
N ARG A 180 -37.60 -10.59 14.69
CA ARG A 180 -38.86 -11.24 14.29
C ARG A 180 -38.76 -12.76 14.21
N VAL A 181 -37.58 -13.33 14.40
CA VAL A 181 -37.29 -14.75 14.21
C VAL A 181 -36.99 -15.39 15.58
N ARG A 182 -37.51 -16.60 15.82
CA ARG A 182 -37.32 -17.32 17.10
C ARG A 182 -35.85 -17.71 17.34
N HIS A 183 -35.14 -18.09 16.28
CA HIS A 183 -33.78 -18.63 16.32
C HIS A 183 -32.74 -17.61 15.82
N GLN A 184 -32.65 -16.46 16.49
CA GLN A 184 -31.87 -15.29 16.04
C GLN A 184 -30.37 -15.59 15.90
N THR A 185 -29.82 -16.35 16.84
CA THR A 185 -28.40 -16.75 16.83
C THR A 185 -28.06 -17.63 15.64
N MET A 186 -28.93 -18.59 15.30
CA MET A 186 -28.77 -19.44 14.12
C MET A 186 -28.85 -18.64 12.82
N LEU A 187 -29.79 -17.70 12.72
CA LEU A 187 -29.89 -16.81 11.56
C LEU A 187 -28.63 -15.94 11.42
N GLY A 188 -28.15 -15.35 12.52
CA GLY A 188 -26.91 -14.57 12.53
C GLY A 188 -25.71 -15.40 12.10
N ALA A 189 -25.57 -16.62 12.62
CA ALA A 189 -24.51 -17.55 12.23
C ALA A 189 -24.61 -17.94 10.75
N ALA A 190 -25.80 -18.24 10.25
CA ALA A 190 -26.01 -18.56 8.84
C ALA A 190 -25.62 -17.39 7.92
N ILE A 191 -26.01 -16.16 8.28
CA ILE A 191 -25.65 -14.96 7.51
C ILE A 191 -24.15 -14.71 7.57
N ALA A 192 -23.51 -14.92 8.71
CA ALA A 192 -22.05 -14.81 8.84
C ALA A 192 -21.32 -15.84 7.96
N VAL A 193 -21.81 -17.09 7.92
CA VAL A 193 -21.27 -18.13 7.03
C VAL A 193 -21.46 -17.77 5.56
N VAL A 194 -22.63 -17.25 5.19
CA VAL A 194 -22.90 -16.78 3.82
C VAL A 194 -21.96 -15.62 3.46
N ALA A 195 -21.81 -14.62 4.33
CA ALA A 195 -20.90 -13.50 4.10
C ALA A 195 -19.43 -13.95 3.99
N ALA A 196 -19.00 -14.91 4.81
CA ALA A 196 -17.65 -15.45 4.75
C ALA A 196 -17.41 -16.24 3.45
N GLY A 197 -18.37 -17.08 3.04
CA GLY A 197 -18.28 -17.83 1.78
C GLY A 197 -18.36 -16.91 0.56
N GLU A 198 -19.17 -15.87 0.63
CA GLU A 198 -19.29 -14.83 -0.39
C GLU A 198 -18.00 -14.04 -0.59
N LEU A 199 -17.29 -13.73 0.49
CA LEU A 199 -16.05 -12.96 0.45
C LEU A 199 -14.81 -13.84 0.33
N ALA A 200 -14.98 -15.15 0.12
CA ALA A 200 -13.87 -16.07 -0.09
C ALA A 200 -13.15 -15.73 -1.41
N VAL A 201 -11.88 -15.36 -1.29
CA VAL A 201 -11.00 -15.00 -2.41
C VAL A 201 -9.90 -16.05 -2.60
N PRO A 202 -9.36 -16.23 -3.82
CA PRO A 202 -8.18 -17.05 -4.05
C PRO A 202 -6.97 -16.40 -3.38
N LEU A 203 -6.51 -16.97 -2.27
CA LEU A 203 -5.28 -16.54 -1.58
C LEU A 203 -4.11 -17.41 -2.05
N ASP A 204 -3.25 -16.87 -2.92
CA ASP A 204 -1.98 -17.50 -3.28
C ASP A 204 -0.91 -17.12 -2.23
N PHE A 205 -0.98 -17.75 -1.05
CA PHE A 205 0.06 -17.61 -0.04
C PHE A 205 1.30 -18.38 -0.49
N ARG A 206 2.21 -17.66 -1.15
CA ARG A 206 3.50 -18.22 -1.54
C ARG A 206 4.35 -18.46 -0.31
N GLN A 207 4.92 -19.67 -0.23
CA GLN A 207 5.94 -19.94 0.78
C GLN A 207 7.13 -19.02 0.58
N VAL A 208 7.64 -18.48 1.68
CA VAL A 208 8.85 -17.65 1.66
C VAL A 208 10.03 -18.56 1.33
N SER A 209 10.80 -18.20 0.30
CA SER A 209 12.02 -18.92 -0.05
C SER A 209 13.01 -18.91 1.13
N PRO A 210 13.70 -20.04 1.42
CA PRO A 210 14.73 -20.06 2.44
C PRO A 210 15.81 -19.01 2.20
N VAL A 211 16.40 -18.49 3.28
CA VAL A 211 17.51 -17.53 3.18
C VAL A 211 18.70 -18.18 2.47
N ALA A 212 19.10 -17.60 1.35
CA ALA A 212 20.25 -18.07 0.57
C ALA A 212 21.52 -18.14 1.44
N PRO A 213 22.39 -19.16 1.26
CA PRO A 213 23.59 -19.29 2.08
C PRO A 213 24.53 -18.07 1.97
N ALA A 214 24.57 -17.40 0.81
CA ALA A 214 25.27 -16.13 0.61
C ALA A 214 24.88 -15.07 1.66
N TYR A 215 23.59 -14.93 1.97
CA TYR A 215 23.11 -13.99 2.99
C TYR A 215 23.44 -14.42 4.42
N ARG A 216 23.48 -15.73 4.70
CA ARG A 216 23.93 -16.28 6.00
C ARG A 216 25.42 -16.09 6.23
N LEU A 217 26.23 -16.09 5.17
CA LEU A 217 27.63 -15.70 5.26
C LEU A 217 27.72 -14.18 5.48
N LEU A 218 26.99 -13.40 4.68
CA LEU A 218 26.99 -11.94 4.76
C LEU A 218 26.63 -11.43 6.16
N SER A 219 25.70 -12.06 6.86
CA SER A 219 25.33 -11.68 8.24
C SER A 219 26.44 -11.84 9.28
N LYS A 220 27.49 -12.61 8.97
CA LYS A 220 28.67 -12.80 9.83
C LYS A 220 29.85 -11.89 9.45
N LEU A 221 29.75 -11.21 8.31
CA LEU A 221 30.81 -10.33 7.82
C LEU A 221 30.67 -8.92 8.43
N PRO A 222 31.74 -8.11 8.42
CA PRO A 222 31.65 -6.74 8.88
C PRO A 222 30.60 -5.93 8.11
N ARG A 223 29.96 -4.97 8.77
CA ARG A 223 28.90 -4.16 8.15
C ARG A 223 29.44 -3.34 6.97
N GLY A 224 28.70 -3.30 5.88
CA GLY A 224 28.97 -2.45 4.72
C GLY A 224 27.80 -2.40 3.75
N PRO A 225 27.68 -1.38 2.88
CA PRO A 225 26.62 -1.32 1.89
C PRO A 225 26.70 -2.47 0.88
N VAL A 226 25.54 -3.01 0.50
CA VAL A 226 25.39 -4.18 -0.37
C VAL A 226 24.68 -3.77 -1.66
N LEU A 227 25.28 -4.14 -2.79
CA LEU A 227 24.68 -4.04 -4.11
C LEU A 227 24.07 -5.39 -4.50
N GLU A 228 22.81 -5.37 -4.92
CA GLU A 228 22.07 -6.58 -5.29
C GLU A 228 21.83 -6.62 -6.80
N MET A 229 22.17 -7.74 -7.43
CA MET A 229 22.16 -7.89 -8.88
C MET A 229 21.29 -9.09 -9.29
N PRO A 230 20.47 -9.01 -10.35
CA PRO A 230 20.36 -7.91 -11.31
C PRO A 230 19.78 -6.63 -10.74
N PHE A 231 20.33 -5.49 -11.17
CA PHE A 231 19.76 -4.20 -10.89
C PHE A 231 18.55 -3.96 -11.82
N TYR A 232 17.34 -3.90 -11.27
CA TYR A 232 16.16 -3.72 -12.09
C TYR A 232 16.06 -2.27 -12.59
N TYR A 233 16.34 -2.07 -13.88
CA TYR A 233 16.49 -0.73 -14.44
C TYR A 233 15.26 -0.14 -15.11
N ARG A 234 14.28 -0.98 -15.46
CA ARG A 234 13.00 -0.50 -16.02
C ARG A 234 12.08 -0.15 -14.86
N SER A 235 11.39 0.98 -14.97
CA SER A 235 10.46 1.45 -13.93
C SER A 235 9.39 0.41 -13.55
N VAL A 236 8.93 -0.37 -14.52
CA VAL A 236 7.97 -1.49 -14.31
C VAL A 236 8.53 -2.61 -13.43
N ASP A 237 9.85 -2.75 -13.37
CA ASP A 237 10.53 -3.79 -12.60
C ASP A 237 11.07 -3.29 -11.25
N PHE A 238 11.00 -1.98 -10.96
CA PHE A 238 11.48 -1.45 -9.67
C PHE A 238 10.91 -2.18 -8.45
N PRO A 239 9.63 -2.59 -8.40
CA PRO A 239 9.09 -3.36 -7.28
C PRO A 239 9.80 -4.70 -7.03
N GLN A 240 10.52 -5.25 -8.01
CA GLN A 240 11.28 -6.48 -7.83
C GLN A 240 12.40 -6.34 -6.79
N HIS A 241 12.90 -5.12 -6.56
CA HIS A 241 13.87 -4.85 -5.49
C HIS A 241 13.33 -5.14 -4.08
N VAL A 242 12.00 -5.23 -3.89
CA VAL A 242 11.40 -5.65 -2.61
C VAL A 242 11.89 -7.04 -2.21
N LYS A 243 12.20 -7.92 -3.17
CA LYS A 243 12.77 -9.25 -2.89
C LYS A 243 14.13 -9.13 -2.19
N TYR A 244 14.95 -8.19 -2.61
CA TYR A 244 16.25 -7.91 -1.99
C TYR A 244 16.08 -7.27 -0.61
N MET A 245 15.13 -6.34 -0.45
CA MET A 245 14.81 -5.78 0.86
C MET A 245 14.37 -6.86 1.85
N LEU A 246 13.51 -7.78 1.43
CA LEU A 246 13.09 -8.91 2.26
C LEU A 246 14.28 -9.81 2.60
N ALA A 247 15.11 -10.17 1.62
CA ALA A 247 16.28 -10.99 1.86
C ALA A 247 17.30 -10.30 2.78
N SER A 248 17.40 -8.97 2.73
CA SER A 248 18.31 -8.19 3.57
C SER A 248 17.99 -8.27 5.06
N THR A 249 16.78 -8.68 5.43
CA THR A 249 16.42 -8.93 6.84
C THR A 249 17.22 -10.07 7.48
N ALA A 250 17.97 -10.85 6.68
CA ALA A 250 18.93 -11.83 7.20
C ALA A 250 20.22 -11.20 7.75
N HIS A 251 20.62 -10.02 7.26
CA HIS A 251 21.91 -9.38 7.61
C HIS A 251 21.79 -7.90 8.04
N TRP A 252 20.66 -7.25 7.77
CA TRP A 252 20.34 -5.86 8.12
C TRP A 252 21.42 -4.85 7.73
N MET A 253 22.10 -5.08 6.60
CA MET A 253 23.06 -4.11 6.05
C MET A 253 22.36 -3.13 5.11
N PRO A 254 22.87 -1.89 4.98
CA PRO A 254 22.34 -0.94 4.01
C PRO A 254 22.40 -1.50 2.59
N LEU A 255 21.35 -1.29 1.80
CA LEU A 255 21.33 -1.67 0.40
C LEU A 255 21.57 -0.45 -0.48
N VAL A 256 22.28 -0.65 -1.59
CA VAL A 256 22.43 0.36 -2.67
C VAL A 256 21.14 0.49 -3.46
N ASN A 257 20.48 -0.64 -3.72
CA ASN A 257 19.21 -0.71 -4.43
C ASN A 257 18.08 -1.23 -3.53
N GLY A 258 16.89 -0.68 -3.75
CA GLY A 258 15.70 -0.95 -2.95
C GLY A 258 14.46 -0.39 -3.64
N TYR A 259 13.30 -0.57 -3.02
CA TYR A 259 12.03 -0.07 -3.54
C TYR A 259 11.34 0.81 -2.51
N SER A 260 10.80 1.92 -2.98
CA SER A 260 9.99 2.86 -2.21
C SER A 260 8.96 3.49 -3.16
N ASP A 261 7.83 3.94 -2.61
CA ASP A 261 6.84 4.71 -3.37
C ASP A 261 7.39 6.08 -3.84
N MET A 262 8.48 6.54 -3.23
CA MET A 262 9.30 7.66 -3.71
C MET A 262 10.63 7.12 -4.22
N VAL A 263 10.91 7.34 -5.51
CA VAL A 263 12.18 6.94 -6.14
C VAL A 263 13.11 8.15 -6.17
N PRO A 264 14.29 8.09 -5.51
CA PRO A 264 15.23 9.21 -5.50
C PRO A 264 15.77 9.52 -6.91
N VAL A 265 16.00 10.80 -7.20
CA VAL A 265 16.56 11.25 -8.50
C VAL A 265 17.89 10.57 -8.79
N ASP A 266 18.76 10.49 -7.78
CA ASP A 266 20.06 9.82 -7.87
C ASP A 266 19.96 8.33 -8.29
N PHE A 267 18.89 7.64 -7.88
CA PHE A 267 18.64 6.28 -8.34
C PHE A 267 18.30 6.27 -9.84
N VAL A 268 17.36 7.11 -10.27
CA VAL A 268 16.93 7.19 -11.69
C VAL A 268 18.08 7.61 -12.61
N THR A 269 18.93 8.55 -12.18
CA THR A 269 20.07 9.02 -12.97
C THR A 269 21.13 7.94 -13.15
N ASN A 270 21.37 7.12 -12.13
CA ASN A 270 22.49 6.15 -12.12
C ASN A 270 22.10 4.72 -12.47
N VAL A 271 20.80 4.42 -12.56
CA VAL A 271 20.28 3.05 -12.77
C VAL A 271 20.86 2.38 -14.02
N MET A 272 20.99 3.12 -15.12
CA MET A 272 21.53 2.59 -16.38
C MET A 272 23.02 2.29 -16.31
N THR A 273 23.75 2.98 -15.43
CA THR A 273 25.18 2.76 -15.20
C THR A 273 25.42 1.60 -14.25
N LEU A 274 24.57 1.45 -13.22
CA LEU A 274 24.68 0.38 -12.21
C LEU A 274 24.13 -0.98 -12.70
N ALA A 275 23.17 -1.00 -13.63
CA ALA A 275 22.59 -2.23 -14.15
C ALA A 275 23.57 -3.18 -14.84
N PRO A 276 24.54 -2.70 -15.66
CA PRO A 276 25.61 -3.53 -16.18
C PRO A 276 26.80 -3.61 -15.21
N PHE A 277 26.61 -3.56 -13.89
CA PHE A 277 27.69 -3.90 -12.95
C PHE A 277 28.05 -5.39 -13.11
N PRO A 278 29.34 -5.79 -13.08
CA PRO A 278 30.55 -4.95 -12.95
C PRO A 278 30.89 -4.17 -14.22
N SER A 279 31.24 -2.89 -14.08
CA SER A 279 31.81 -2.03 -15.13
C SER A 279 32.61 -0.89 -14.47
N ARG A 280 33.55 -0.27 -15.19
CA ARG A 280 34.37 0.84 -14.65
C ARG A 280 33.52 2.00 -14.14
N ASP A 281 32.52 2.39 -14.90
CA ASP A 281 31.63 3.51 -14.53
C ASP A 281 30.79 3.18 -13.30
N ALA A 282 30.30 1.94 -13.21
CA ALA A 282 29.56 1.49 -12.02
C ALA A 282 30.46 1.49 -10.78
N PHE A 283 31.71 1.00 -10.89
CA PHE A 283 32.67 1.06 -9.78
C PHE A 283 32.90 2.49 -9.29
N LYS A 284 33.06 3.47 -10.20
CA LYS A 284 33.23 4.89 -9.85
C LYS A 284 32.05 5.44 -9.06
N LEU A 285 30.82 5.08 -9.43
CA LEU A 285 29.62 5.49 -8.68
C LEU A 285 29.56 4.86 -7.29
N LEU A 286 29.98 3.60 -7.17
CA LEU A 286 29.97 2.82 -5.93
C LEU A 286 31.08 3.23 -4.94
N GLU A 287 32.19 3.77 -5.45
CA GLU A 287 33.34 4.23 -4.65
C GLU A 287 32.94 5.32 -3.65
N SER A 288 32.22 6.35 -4.12
CA SER A 288 31.75 7.47 -3.29
C SER A 288 30.92 7.02 -2.08
N ARG A 289 30.19 5.91 -2.21
CA ARG A 289 29.33 5.33 -1.18
C ARG A 289 30.01 4.20 -0.41
N ARG A 290 31.28 3.90 -0.70
CA ARG A 290 32.08 2.83 -0.09
C ARG A 290 31.33 1.50 -0.08
N VAL A 291 30.68 1.17 -1.20
CA VAL A 291 29.95 -0.09 -1.34
C VAL A 291 30.93 -1.25 -1.23
N ARG A 292 30.61 -2.19 -0.34
CA ARG A 292 31.55 -3.22 0.08
C ARG A 292 31.23 -4.59 -0.50
N TYR A 293 29.95 -4.90 -0.64
CA TYR A 293 29.52 -6.23 -1.08
C TYR A 293 28.67 -6.13 -2.34
N ALA A 294 28.81 -7.12 -3.21
CA ALA A 294 27.94 -7.31 -4.36
C ALA A 294 27.43 -8.75 -4.36
N VAL A 295 26.11 -8.91 -4.40
CA VAL A 295 25.43 -10.21 -4.48
C VAL A 295 24.80 -10.33 -5.86
N PHE A 296 25.10 -11.42 -6.56
CA PHE A 296 24.57 -11.72 -7.88
C PHE A 296 23.64 -12.92 -7.83
N HIS A 297 22.37 -12.69 -8.10
CA HIS A 297 21.30 -13.68 -8.23
C HIS A 297 21.26 -14.21 -9.66
N MET A 298 21.98 -15.29 -9.93
CA MET A 298 22.17 -15.88 -11.26
C MET A 298 20.88 -16.36 -11.90
N TYR A 299 19.88 -16.76 -11.11
CA TYR A 299 18.55 -17.13 -11.59
C TYR A 299 17.76 -15.94 -12.18
N GLY A 300 18.17 -14.70 -11.89
CA GLY A 300 17.54 -13.48 -12.41
C GLY A 300 17.99 -13.11 -13.83
N TYR A 301 19.00 -13.78 -14.38
CA TYR A 301 19.54 -13.51 -15.72
C TYR A 301 19.09 -14.56 -16.72
N ASN A 302 18.86 -14.14 -17.97
CA ASN A 302 18.79 -15.07 -19.09
C ASN A 302 20.19 -15.62 -19.43
N THR A 303 20.27 -16.64 -20.29
CA THR A 303 21.54 -17.32 -20.62
C THR A 303 22.60 -16.36 -21.16
N GLU A 304 22.22 -15.42 -22.03
CA GLU A 304 23.12 -14.45 -22.64
C GLU A 304 23.69 -13.47 -21.61
N ASN A 305 22.82 -12.82 -20.84
CA ASN A 305 23.21 -11.87 -19.80
C ASN A 305 24.02 -12.56 -18.69
N ARG A 306 23.71 -13.83 -18.37
CA ARG A 306 24.47 -14.60 -17.40
C ARG A 306 25.92 -14.80 -17.89
N ASN A 307 26.10 -15.17 -19.15
CA ASN A 307 27.44 -15.34 -19.74
C ASN A 307 28.20 -14.01 -19.78
N ASP A 308 27.55 -12.91 -20.13
CA ASP A 308 28.14 -11.57 -20.12
C ASP A 308 28.58 -11.14 -18.71
N VAL A 309 27.71 -11.28 -17.71
CA VAL A 309 28.04 -10.99 -16.30
C VAL A 309 29.23 -11.84 -15.82
N LEU A 310 29.25 -13.14 -16.14
CA LEU A 310 30.38 -14.00 -15.78
C LEU A 310 31.67 -13.60 -16.50
N GLY A 311 31.60 -13.13 -17.74
CA GLY A 311 32.73 -12.55 -18.47
C GLY A 311 33.28 -11.31 -17.76
N ARG A 312 32.39 -10.37 -17.40
CA ARG A 312 32.76 -9.15 -16.66
C ARG A 312 33.31 -9.45 -15.26
N LEU A 313 32.75 -10.42 -14.54
CA LEU A 313 33.28 -10.86 -13.24
C LEU A 313 34.72 -11.38 -13.35
N LYS A 314 35.08 -12.05 -14.45
CA LYS A 314 36.47 -12.47 -14.72
C LYS A 314 37.36 -11.28 -15.07
N GLU A 315 36.90 -10.36 -15.90
CA GLU A 315 37.63 -9.15 -16.27
C GLU A 315 37.97 -8.29 -15.04
N PHE A 316 37.01 -8.12 -14.13
CA PHE A 316 37.14 -7.29 -12.92
C PHE A 316 37.56 -8.09 -11.67
N ALA A 317 38.01 -9.34 -11.83
CA ALA A 317 38.49 -10.18 -10.72
C ALA A 317 39.56 -9.52 -9.82
N PRO A 318 40.50 -8.69 -10.34
CA PRO A 318 41.46 -7.98 -9.47
C PRO A 318 40.82 -7.05 -8.43
N TYR A 319 39.58 -6.60 -8.66
CA TYR A 319 38.85 -5.66 -7.81
C TYR A 319 37.75 -6.33 -6.98
N LEU A 320 37.49 -7.62 -7.23
CA LEU A 320 36.42 -8.39 -6.61
C LEU A 320 36.98 -9.65 -5.96
N ARG A 321 36.90 -9.73 -4.64
CA ARG A 321 37.20 -10.95 -3.90
C ARG A 321 35.94 -11.81 -3.80
N GLN A 322 35.96 -12.98 -4.43
CA GLN A 322 34.89 -13.95 -4.29
C GLN A 322 34.85 -14.49 -2.85
N LEU A 323 33.69 -14.40 -2.21
CA LEU A 323 33.45 -14.91 -0.85
C LEU A 323 32.60 -16.17 -0.83
N TYR A 324 31.65 -16.28 -1.79
CA TYR A 324 30.76 -17.43 -1.90
C TYR A 324 30.25 -17.56 -3.34
N VAL A 325 30.13 -18.79 -3.82
CA VAL A 325 29.54 -19.14 -5.12
C VAL A 325 28.79 -20.44 -5.00
N ASP A 326 27.55 -20.43 -5.49
CA ASP A 326 26.80 -21.62 -5.88
C ASP A 326 26.13 -21.40 -7.25
N ASP A 327 25.26 -22.33 -7.65
CA ASP A 327 24.59 -22.30 -8.95
C ASP A 327 23.61 -21.11 -9.10
N GLU A 328 23.10 -20.59 -7.99
CA GLU A 328 22.04 -19.57 -7.95
C GLU A 328 22.54 -18.19 -7.54
N THR A 329 23.56 -18.12 -6.69
CA THR A 329 24.01 -16.89 -6.02
C THR A 329 25.53 -16.82 -5.93
N GLN A 330 26.07 -15.62 -6.15
CA GLN A 330 27.49 -15.34 -5.98
C GLN A 330 27.67 -14.07 -5.15
N LEU A 331 28.49 -14.13 -4.11
CA LEU A 331 28.81 -13.01 -3.23
C LEU A 331 30.28 -12.62 -3.41
N TYR A 332 30.49 -11.33 -3.62
CA TYR A 332 31.81 -10.72 -3.76
C TYR A 332 31.99 -9.58 -2.75
N GLU A 333 33.21 -9.44 -2.23
CA GLU A 333 33.70 -8.24 -1.57
C GLU A 333 34.44 -7.36 -2.59
N ILE A 334 34.06 -6.09 -2.68
CA ILE A 334 34.75 -5.08 -3.49
C ILE A 334 36.01 -4.66 -2.72
N ILE A 335 37.17 -5.06 -3.24
CA ILE A 335 38.48 -4.84 -2.59
C ILE A 335 39.27 -3.69 -3.21
N GLY A 336 38.80 -3.13 -4.33
CA GLY A 336 39.38 -1.96 -4.97
C GLY A 336 38.46 -1.40 -6.05
N TYR A 337 38.84 -0.25 -6.59
CA TYR A 337 38.12 0.41 -7.68
C TYR A 337 39.08 0.60 -8.87
N PRO A 338 38.68 0.20 -10.10
CA PRO A 338 39.50 0.43 -11.28
C PRO A 338 39.65 1.93 -11.58
N PRO A 339 40.80 2.37 -12.12
CA PRO A 339 41.03 3.74 -12.56
C PRO A 339 40.11 4.15 -13.73
#